data_AF-A0A1M5RHR2-F1
#
_entry.id   AF-A0A1M5RHR2-F1
#
_cell.length_a   1.000
_cell.length_b   1.000
_cell.length_c   1.000
_cell.angle_alpha   90.00
_cell.angle_beta   90.00
_cell.angle_gamma   90.00
#
_symmetry.space_group_name_H-M   'P 1'
#
loop_
_entity.id
_entity.type
_entity.pdbx_description
1 polymer ?
#
loop_
_entity_poly.entity_id
_entity_poly.type
_entity_poly.pdbx_seq_one_letter_code
_entity_poly.pdbx_strand_id
1 'polypeptide(L)' 'MNGYIINSKGVHVGVVMDDAVFGLKGQNLYDLKGSSIYKLNGDLVGHLLDARGEKKRLDKATDKLFPSS' A
#
# COMPACT_ATOMS: atom_id res chain seq x y z
N MET A 1 -6.21 9.95 -3.83
CA MET A 1 -5.08 10.48 -3.03
C MET A 1 -3.81 9.78 -3.49
N ASN A 2 -2.80 10.50 -3.95
CA ASN A 2 -1.67 9.87 -4.66
C ASN A 2 -0.39 9.92 -3.83
N GLY A 3 0.45 8.88 -3.92
CA GLY A 3 1.72 8.85 -3.19
C GLY A 3 2.47 7.52 -3.25
N TYR A 4 3.74 7.54 -2.83
CA TYR A 4 4.59 6.36 -2.78
C TYR A 4 4.35 5.56 -1.50
N ILE A 5 4.30 4.24 -1.60
CA ILE A 5 4.22 3.32 -0.46
C ILE A 5 5.63 2.90 -0.06
N ILE A 6 6.01 3.18 1.17
CA ILE A 6 7.26 2.74 1.78
C ILE A 6 6.97 1.70 2.88
N ASN A 7 7.74 0.62 2.89
CA ASN A 7 7.65 -0.41 3.92
C ASN A 7 8.29 0.05 5.25
N SER A 8 8.22 -0.77 6.29
CA SER A 8 8.77 -0.42 7.60
C SER A 8 10.29 -0.14 7.57
N LYS A 9 11.01 -0.74 6.61
CA LYS A 9 12.44 -0.54 6.33
C LYS A 9 12.75 0.70 5.49
N GLY A 10 11.75 1.47 5.07
CA GLY A 10 11.91 2.67 4.24
C GLY A 10 12.09 2.39 2.74
N VAL A 11 11.85 1.15 2.29
CA VAL A 11 11.95 0.77 0.88
C VAL A 11 10.64 1.09 0.17
N HIS A 12 10.70 1.73 -1.00
CA HIS A 12 9.55 1.95 -1.87
C HIS A 12 9.09 0.62 -2.47
N VAL A 13 7.83 0.27 -2.26
CA VAL A 13 7.25 -1.04 -2.63
C VAL A 13 6.02 -0.96 -3.54
N GLY A 14 5.49 0.24 -3.76
CA GLY A 14 4.32 0.45 -4.60
C GLY A 14 3.84 1.89 -4.57
N VAL A 15 2.75 2.17 -5.27
CA VAL A 15 2.14 3.50 -5.32
C VAL A 15 0.66 3.41 -4.99
N VAL A 16 0.14 4.45 -4.35
CA VAL A 16 -1.29 4.68 -4.23
C VAL A 16 -1.69 5.65 -5.34
N MET A 17 -2.72 5.28 -6.10
CA MET A 17 -3.42 6.18 -7.01
C MET A 17 -4.92 6.09 -6.69
N ASP A 18 -5.51 7.21 -6.31
CA ASP A 18 -6.89 7.29 -5.85
C ASP A 18 -7.19 6.31 -4.70
N ASP A 19 -8.01 5.30 -4.98
CA ASP A 19 -8.46 4.27 -4.05
C ASP A 19 -7.85 2.90 -4.38
N ALA A 20 -6.74 2.87 -5.12
CA ALA A 20 -6.06 1.65 -5.54
C ALA A 20 -4.56 1.69 -5.23
N VAL A 21 -4.01 0.51 -5.00
CA VAL A 21 -2.61 0.26 -4.69
C VAL A 21 -1.99 -0.54 -5.82
N PHE A 22 -0.95 0.03 -6.42
CA PHE A 22 -0.23 -0.59 -7.50
C PHE A 22 1.15 -1.03 -7.03
N GLY A 23 1.59 -2.19 -7.53
CA GLY A 23 2.98 -2.62 -7.38
C GLY A 23 3.92 -1.77 -8.24
N LEU A 24 5.23 -1.94 -8.03
CA LEU A 24 6.26 -1.22 -8.80
C LEU A 24 6.22 -1.51 -10.31
N LYS A 25 5.59 -2.62 -10.73
CA LYS A 25 5.43 -2.97 -12.15
C LYS A 25 4.12 -2.42 -12.75
N GLY A 26 3.38 -1.59 -12.00
CA GLY A 26 2.13 -0.98 -12.45
C GLY A 26 0.90 -1.90 -12.39
N GLN A 27 1.02 -3.09 -11.80
CA GLN A 27 -0.12 -3.97 -11.60
C GLN A 27 -0.96 -3.51 -10.41
N ASN A 28 -2.30 -3.50 -10.55
CA ASN A 28 -3.19 -3.28 -9.41
C ASN A 28 -3.12 -4.51 -8.49
N LEU A 29 -2.74 -4.29 -7.23
CA LEU A 29 -2.60 -5.33 -6.24
C LEU A 29 -3.75 -5.33 -5.23
N TYR A 30 -4.19 -4.13 -4.80
CA TYR A 30 -5.10 -3.96 -3.68
C TYR A 30 -5.98 -2.72 -3.86
N ASP A 31 -7.15 -2.75 -3.24
CA ASP A 31 -7.98 -1.57 -3.04
C ASP A 31 -7.58 -0.85 -1.74
N LEU A 32 -7.71 0.47 -1.71
CA LEU A 32 -7.46 1.31 -0.55
C LEU A 32 -8.75 2.04 -0.18
N LYS A 33 -9.20 1.87 1.07
CA LYS A 33 -10.31 2.66 1.63
C LYS A 33 -9.82 3.38 2.87
N GLY A 34 -9.57 4.68 2.74
CA GLY A 34 -8.92 5.47 3.78
C GLY A 34 -7.47 5.02 4.00
N SER A 35 -7.19 4.43 5.17
CA SER A 35 -5.89 3.82 5.50
C SER A 35 -5.89 2.30 5.41
N SER A 36 -7.02 1.67 5.09
CA SER A 36 -7.14 0.21 5.07
C SER A 36 -6.93 -0.36 3.68
N ILE A 37 -6.09 -1.39 3.59
CA ILE A 37 -5.71 -2.08 2.35
C ILE A 37 -6.52 -3.39 2.25
N TYR A 38 -7.21 -3.56 1.13
CA TYR A 38 -8.06 -4.71 0.84
C TYR A 38 -7.56 -5.43 -0.41
N LYS A 39 -7.68 -6.75 -0.44
CA LYS A 39 -7.60 -7.48 -1.71
C LYS A 39 -8.75 -7.06 -2.62
N LEU A 40 -8.59 -7.31 -3.92
CA LEU A 40 -9.63 -7.07 -4.93
C LEU A 40 -10.91 -7.88 -4.70
N ASN A 41 -10.86 -8.96 -3.91
CA ASN A 41 -12.04 -9.73 -3.50
C ASN A 41 -12.76 -9.14 -2.26
N GLY A 42 -12.24 -8.06 -1.67
CA GLY A 42 -12.80 -7.39 -0.50
C GLY A 42 -12.19 -7.80 0.85
N ASP A 43 -11.24 -8.74 0.91
CA ASP A 43 -10.60 -9.12 2.17
C ASP A 43 -9.69 -8.00 2.70
N LEU A 44 -9.87 -7.59 3.95
CA LEU A 44 -8.93 -6.69 4.64
C LEU A 44 -7.60 -7.41 4.90
N VAL A 45 -6.49 -6.83 4.45
CA VAL A 45 -5.15 -7.46 4.57
C VAL A 45 -4.12 -6.62 5.29
N GLY A 46 -4.35 -5.33 5.47
CA GLY A 46 -3.46 -4.49 6.25
C GLY A 46 -3.84 -3.02 6.25
N HIS A 47 -2.92 -2.20 6.75
CA HIS A 47 -3.15 -0.78 6.95
C HIS A 47 -1.91 0.05 6.62
N LEU A 48 -2.16 1.28 6.17
CA LEU A 48 -1.20 2.37 6.12
C LEU A 48 -1.19 3.10 7.46
N LEU A 49 0.00 3.30 8.04
CA LEU A 49 0.19 4.06 9.28
C LEU A 49 -0.07 5.54 9.09
N ASP A 50 0.35 6.07 7.93
CA ASP A 50 0.09 7.45 7.57
C ASP A 50 -0.54 7.50 6.19
N ALA A 51 -1.85 7.73 6.18
CA ALA A 51 -2.59 8.00 4.98
C ALA A 51 -2.51 9.48 4.56
N ARG A 52 -1.86 10.38 5.32
CA ARG A 52 -1.85 11.82 5.04
C ARG A 52 -0.44 12.31 4.68
N GLY A 53 -0.16 12.36 3.39
CA GLY A 53 1.11 12.85 2.82
C GLY A 53 1.49 12.14 1.52
N GLU A 54 2.53 12.60 0.85
CA GLU A 54 3.04 11.99 -0.40
C GLU A 54 3.74 10.64 -0.16
N LYS A 55 4.17 10.36 1.07
CA LYS A 55 4.80 9.09 1.47
C LYS A 55 3.86 8.34 2.43
N LYS A 56 3.32 7.22 1.95
CA LYS A 56 2.43 6.33 2.68
C LYS A 56 3.25 5.20 3.30
N ARG A 57 3.23 5.08 4.62
CA ARG A 57 4.04 4.05 5.32
C ARG A 57 3.19 2.83 5.66
N LEU A 58 3.68 1.64 5.33
CA LEU A 58 3.05 0.40 5.75
C LEU A 58 3.28 0.17 7.25
N ASP A 59 2.27 -0.42 7.90
CA ASP A 59 2.50 -1.11 9.15
C ASP A 59 3.48 -2.28 8.92
N LYS A 60 4.37 -2.54 9.88
CA LYS A 60 5.34 -3.65 9.85
C LYS A 60 4.68 -5.01 9.57
N ALA A 61 3.47 -5.25 10.07
CA ALA A 61 2.71 -6.48 9.79
C ALA A 61 2.25 -6.59 8.32
N THR A 62 2.15 -5.44 7.64
CA THR A 62 1.70 -5.29 6.25
C THR A 62 2.87 -5.37 5.26
N ASP A 63 4.12 -5.28 5.71
CA ASP A 63 5.31 -5.42 4.86
C ASP A 63 5.28 -6.69 3.98
N LYS A 64 4.74 -7.79 4.53
CA LYS A 64 4.66 -9.09 3.83
C LYS A 64 3.73 -9.10 2.61
N LEU A 65 2.86 -8.10 2.46
CA LEU A 65 1.94 -8.02 1.32
C LEU A 65 2.66 -7.62 0.03
N PHE A 66 3.80 -6.94 0.14
CA PHE A 66 4.59 -6.54 -1.00
C PHE A 66 5.80 -7.46 -1.08
N PRO A 67 5.82 -8.42 -2.01
CA PRO A 67 6.99 -9.28 -2.16
C PRO A 67 8.21 -8.41 -2.46
N SER A 68 9.27 -8.59 -1.66
CA SER A 68 10.58 -8.05 -1.99
C SER A 68 11.01 -8.72 -3.29
N SER A 69 11.05 -7.94 -4.37
CA SER A 69 11.57 -8.34 -5.69
C SER A 69 12.87 -9.13 -5.58
#